data_AF-A0AAU5K9L7-F1
#
_entry.id   AF-A0AAU5K9L7-F1
#
_cell.length_a   1.000
_cell.length_b   1.000
_cell.length_c   1.000
_cell.angle_alpha   90.00
_cell.angle_beta   90.00
_cell.angle_gamma   90.00
#
_symmetry.space_group_name_H-M   'P 1'
#
loop_
_entity.id
_entity.type
_entity.pdbx_description
1 polymer ?
#
loop_
_entity_poly.entity_id
_entity_poly.type
_entity_poly.pdbx_seq_one_letter_code
_entity_poly.pdbx_strand_id
1 'polypeptide(L)'
;MKPLAPRGRLRRPFGPLLDVALVHGLLGWLYVAAWAATRPDTLSGPLTSWLPLRRDTFGAVCFALSALAHLTRGLRPQGPPWRAPRGPDGRPGRPRDRLTAVLRTLVGYPLLLWAYLCVNSLTHPQTIDRQLTHFATVPTEGTAAVGCFAASAVALLALRLRAGDPATAAGGDA
;
A
#
# COMPACT_ATOMS: atom_id res chain seq x y z
N MET A 1 -49.51 18.37 -0.65
CA MET A 1 -48.16 18.09 -0.09
C MET A 1 -47.71 16.72 -0.59
N LYS A 2 -46.63 16.67 -1.39
CA LYS A 2 -46.16 15.43 -2.05
C LYS A 2 -44.96 14.87 -1.26
N PRO A 3 -45.01 13.64 -0.72
CA PRO A 3 -43.91 13.11 0.08
C PRO A 3 -42.71 12.82 -0.83
N LEU A 4 -41.55 13.38 -0.47
CA LEU A 4 -40.27 13.09 -1.11
C LEU A 4 -39.88 11.63 -0.84
N ALA A 5 -39.85 10.83 -1.89
CA ALA A 5 -39.37 9.45 -1.84
C ALA A 5 -37.93 9.38 -1.30
N PRO A 6 -37.59 8.36 -0.49
CA PRO A 6 -36.24 8.18 0.03
C PRO A 6 -35.31 7.85 -1.13
N ARG A 7 -34.42 8.78 -1.48
CA ARG A 7 -33.34 8.54 -2.45
C ARG A 7 -32.46 7.41 -1.91
N GLY A 8 -32.62 6.22 -2.50
CA GLY A 8 -31.80 5.05 -2.23
C GLY A 8 -30.33 5.43 -2.30
N ARG A 9 -29.62 5.27 -1.17
CA ARG A 9 -28.17 5.41 -1.14
C ARG A 9 -27.62 4.27 -2.00
N LEU A 10 -27.26 4.55 -3.25
CA LEU A 10 -26.36 3.69 -4.01
C LEU A 10 -25.04 3.61 -3.23
N ARG A 11 -24.94 2.64 -2.32
CA ARG A 11 -23.68 2.23 -1.71
C ARG A 11 -22.84 1.70 -2.85
N ARG A 12 -21.78 2.42 -3.23
CA ARG A 12 -20.83 1.94 -4.24
C ARG A 12 -20.26 0.60 -3.74
N PRO A 13 -20.47 -0.53 -4.44
CA PRO A 13 -20.17 -1.87 -3.94
C PRO A 13 -18.67 -2.14 -3.81
N PHE A 14 -17.83 -1.26 -4.33
CA PHE A 14 -16.39 -1.44 -4.39
C PHE A 14 -15.64 -1.14 -3.09
N GLY A 15 -16.28 -0.56 -2.07
CA GLY A 15 -15.64 -0.31 -0.77
C GLY A 15 -15.22 -1.61 -0.09
N PRO A 16 -16.17 -2.53 0.19
CA PRO A 16 -15.89 -3.84 0.77
C PRO A 16 -14.85 -4.64 -0.01
N LEU A 17 -14.90 -4.63 -1.35
CA LEU A 17 -13.95 -5.35 -2.19
C LEU A 17 -12.51 -4.85 -2.02
N LEU A 18 -12.30 -3.53 -1.93
CA LEU A 18 -10.96 -2.99 -1.67
C LEU A 18 -10.47 -3.32 -0.26
N ASP A 19 -11.35 -3.33 0.72
CA ASP A 19 -10.98 -3.66 2.10
C ASP A 19 -10.58 -5.13 2.22
N VAL A 20 -11.32 -6.02 1.55
CA VAL A 20 -10.96 -7.44 1.43
C VAL A 20 -9.62 -7.60 0.71
N ALA A 21 -9.42 -6.94 -0.44
CA ALA A 21 -8.18 -7.03 -1.20
C ALA A 21 -6.97 -6.48 -0.44
N LEU A 22 -7.14 -5.38 0.31
CA LEU A 22 -6.11 -4.81 1.16
C LEU A 22 -5.74 -5.77 2.29
N VAL A 23 -6.71 -6.25 3.05
CA VAL A 23 -6.43 -7.09 4.22
C VAL A 23 -5.90 -8.47 3.80
N HIS A 24 -6.57 -9.13 2.86
CA HIS A 24 -6.16 -10.49 2.45
C HIS A 24 -4.92 -10.47 1.57
N GLY A 25 -4.71 -9.43 0.77
CA GLY A 25 -3.45 -9.23 0.06
C GLY A 25 -2.29 -9.03 1.03
N LEU A 26 -2.46 -8.21 2.07
CA LEU A 26 -1.42 -8.02 3.07
C LEU A 26 -1.15 -9.30 3.86
N LEU A 27 -2.18 -10.01 4.32
CA LEU A 27 -2.04 -11.27 5.06
C LEU A 27 -1.41 -12.37 4.20
N GLY A 28 -1.80 -12.49 2.93
CA GLY A 28 -1.22 -13.44 1.99
C GLY A 28 0.26 -13.17 1.76
N TRP A 29 0.65 -11.90 1.62
CA TRP A 29 2.06 -11.53 1.55
C TRP A 29 2.81 -11.80 2.86
N LEU A 30 2.24 -11.45 4.02
CA LEU A 30 2.86 -11.70 5.34
C LEU A 30 3.10 -13.19 5.59
N TYR A 31 2.18 -14.05 5.17
CA TYR A 31 2.37 -15.50 5.20
C TYR A 31 3.61 -15.91 4.40
N VAL A 32 3.74 -15.44 3.17
CA VAL A 32 4.91 -15.76 2.33
C VAL A 32 6.19 -15.15 2.90
N ALA A 33 6.15 -13.94 3.46
CA ALA A 33 7.28 -13.28 4.10
C ALA A 33 7.78 -14.06 5.33
N ALA A 34 6.87 -14.53 6.18
CA ALA A 34 7.21 -15.37 7.33
C ALA A 34 7.76 -16.74 6.88
N TRP A 35 7.21 -17.30 5.81
CA TRP A 35 7.72 -18.55 5.23
C TRP A 35 9.12 -18.36 4.64
N ALA A 36 9.36 -17.27 3.91
CA ALA A 36 10.67 -16.92 3.37
C ALA A 36 11.73 -16.75 4.47
N ALA A 37 11.39 -16.04 5.55
CA ALA A 37 12.29 -15.82 6.68
C ALA A 37 12.68 -17.12 7.42
N THR A 38 11.87 -18.19 7.31
CA THR A 38 12.16 -19.47 7.98
C THR A 38 12.70 -20.54 7.03
N ARG A 39 12.30 -20.52 5.75
CA ARG A 39 12.59 -21.57 4.75
C ARG A 39 12.76 -20.99 3.34
N PRO A 40 13.78 -20.15 3.11
CA PRO A 40 13.93 -19.41 1.85
C PRO A 40 14.07 -20.33 0.64
N ASP A 41 14.77 -21.47 0.76
CA ASP A 41 15.03 -22.37 -0.36
C ASP A 41 13.76 -23.11 -0.85
N THR A 42 12.67 -23.05 -0.08
CA THR A 42 11.39 -23.68 -0.47
C THR A 42 10.46 -22.73 -1.23
N LEU A 43 10.77 -21.45 -1.38
CA LEU A 43 9.87 -20.46 -2.02
C LEU A 43 9.45 -20.82 -3.44
N SER A 44 10.31 -21.52 -4.18
CA SER A 44 10.06 -21.99 -5.55
C SER A 44 9.02 -23.11 -5.63
N GLY A 45 8.69 -23.75 -4.50
CA GLY A 45 7.71 -24.83 -4.44
C GLY A 45 6.27 -24.35 -4.59
N PRO A 46 5.34 -25.26 -4.93
CA PRO A 46 3.92 -24.94 -5.07
C PRO A 46 3.29 -24.58 -3.72
N LEU A 47 2.37 -23.62 -3.73
CA LEU A 47 1.64 -23.17 -2.54
C LEU A 47 0.85 -24.34 -1.91
N THR A 48 0.11 -25.09 -2.74
CA THR A 48 -0.59 -26.31 -2.33
C THR A 48 -0.53 -27.34 -3.46
N SER A 49 -0.84 -28.60 -3.15
CA SER A 49 -0.97 -29.66 -4.19
C SER A 49 -2.11 -29.38 -5.19
N TRP A 50 -3.10 -28.59 -4.80
CA TRP A 50 -4.28 -28.27 -5.60
C TRP A 50 -4.09 -27.04 -6.48
N LEU A 51 -3.22 -26.11 -6.08
CA LEU A 51 -2.90 -24.91 -6.81
C LEU A 51 -1.38 -24.83 -7.00
N PRO A 52 -0.84 -25.28 -8.15
CA PRO A 52 0.59 -25.34 -8.42
C PRO A 52 1.19 -23.94 -8.71
N LEU A 53 0.69 -22.91 -8.03
CA LEU A 53 1.25 -21.57 -8.06
C LEU A 53 2.46 -21.52 -7.14
N ARG A 54 3.59 -21.00 -7.62
CA ARG A 54 4.77 -20.81 -6.77
C ARG A 54 4.47 -19.86 -5.61
N ARG A 55 5.03 -20.13 -4.43
CA ARG A 55 4.76 -19.31 -3.21
C ARG A 55 5.24 -17.87 -3.37
N ASP A 56 6.36 -17.66 -4.04
CA ASP A 56 6.89 -16.33 -4.34
C ASP A 56 5.98 -15.54 -5.30
N THR A 57 5.44 -16.18 -6.34
CA THR A 57 4.41 -15.58 -7.22
C THR A 57 3.18 -15.17 -6.41
N PHE A 58 2.68 -16.06 -5.56
CA PHE A 58 1.52 -15.77 -4.71
C PHE A 58 1.76 -14.57 -3.80
N GLY A 59 2.91 -14.53 -3.12
CA GLY A 59 3.29 -13.41 -2.26
C GLY A 59 3.38 -12.08 -3.01
N ALA A 60 4.03 -12.08 -4.19
CA ALA A 60 4.16 -10.89 -5.03
C ALA A 60 2.79 -10.34 -5.48
N VAL A 61 1.88 -11.23 -5.92
CA VAL A 61 0.52 -10.85 -6.30
C VAL A 61 -0.26 -10.30 -5.12
N CYS A 62 -0.18 -10.94 -3.95
CA CYS A 62 -0.85 -10.50 -2.73
C CYS A 62 -0.38 -9.10 -2.29
N PHE A 63 0.93 -8.84 -2.34
CA PHE A 63 1.50 -7.53 -2.04
C PHE A 63 1.02 -6.46 -3.01
N ALA A 64 1.08 -6.75 -4.31
CA ALA A 64 0.63 -5.83 -5.36
C ALA A 64 -0.86 -5.49 -5.21
N LEU A 65 -1.72 -6.50 -4.99
CA LEU A 65 -3.15 -6.31 -4.75
C LEU A 65 -3.42 -5.41 -3.54
N SER A 66 -2.70 -5.62 -2.45
CA SER A 66 -2.81 -4.78 -1.25
C SER A 66 -2.40 -3.33 -1.54
N ALA A 67 -1.25 -3.13 -2.22
CA ALA A 67 -0.74 -1.82 -2.58
C ALA A 67 -1.71 -1.05 -3.49
N LEU A 68 -2.20 -1.72 -4.53
CA LEU A 68 -3.19 -1.18 -5.47
C LEU A 68 -4.50 -0.84 -4.76
N ALA A 69 -4.96 -1.68 -3.83
CA ALA A 69 -6.18 -1.41 -3.07
C ALA A 69 -6.01 -0.18 -2.17
N HIS A 70 -4.87 -0.06 -1.48
CA HIS A 70 -4.54 1.11 -0.66
C HIS A 70 -4.49 2.40 -1.49
N LEU A 71 -3.76 2.37 -2.61
CA LEU A 71 -3.65 3.51 -3.53
C LEU A 71 -5.03 3.90 -4.08
N THR A 72 -5.80 2.93 -4.58
CA THR A 72 -7.12 3.17 -5.15
C THR A 72 -8.07 3.77 -4.11
N ARG A 73 -8.01 3.33 -2.86
CA ARG A 73 -8.79 3.92 -1.75
C ARG A 73 -8.38 5.37 -1.46
N GLY A 74 -7.09 5.67 -1.54
CA GLY A 74 -6.56 7.03 -1.42
C GLY A 74 -7.05 7.95 -2.55
N LEU A 75 -7.06 7.43 -3.79
CA LEU A 75 -7.48 8.17 -4.99
C LEU A 75 -9.00 8.33 -5.12
N ARG A 76 -9.79 7.43 -4.53
CA ARG A 76 -11.25 7.48 -4.60
C ARG A 76 -11.79 8.76 -3.94
N PRO A 77 -12.71 9.49 -4.60
CA PRO A 77 -13.45 10.55 -3.95
C PRO A 77 -14.22 9.96 -2.77
N GLN A 78 -13.97 10.45 -1.54
CA GLN A 78 -14.99 10.30 -0.50
C GLN A 78 -16.24 11.04 -0.98
N GLY A 79 -17.39 10.53 -0.57
CA GLY A 79 -18.69 10.95 -1.06
C GLY A 79 -18.93 12.46 -0.97
N PRO A 80 -20.13 12.89 -1.36
CA PRO A 80 -20.44 14.31 -1.52
C PRO A 80 -20.01 15.18 -0.33
N PRO A 81 -19.66 16.47 -0.56
CA PRO A 81 -19.01 17.35 0.42
C PRO A 81 -19.74 17.44 1.77
N TRP A 82 -21.05 17.18 1.82
CA TRP A 82 -21.85 17.13 3.04
C TRP A 82 -21.57 15.91 3.96
N ARG A 83 -20.76 14.94 3.54
CA ARG A 83 -20.30 13.80 4.37
C ARG A 83 -18.82 13.84 4.73
N ALA A 84 -18.08 14.87 4.30
CA ALA A 84 -16.73 15.06 4.81
C ALA A 84 -16.83 15.31 6.33
N PRO A 85 -16.06 14.61 7.18
CA PRO A 85 -15.93 14.98 8.57
C PRO A 85 -15.49 16.44 8.59
N ARG A 86 -16.35 17.35 9.05
CA ARG A 86 -15.90 18.67 9.44
C ARG A 86 -14.88 18.41 10.54
N GLY A 87 -13.64 18.85 10.33
CA GLY A 87 -12.71 18.95 11.46
C GLY A 87 -13.35 19.79 12.57
N PRO A 88 -12.81 19.76 13.80
CA PRO A 88 -13.30 20.59 14.90
C PRO A 88 -13.54 22.06 14.50
N ASP A 89 -12.81 22.53 13.48
CA ASP A 89 -12.80 23.91 13.01
C ASP A 89 -13.80 24.20 11.85
N GLY A 90 -14.67 23.25 11.48
CA GLY A 90 -15.73 23.47 10.48
C GLY A 90 -15.26 23.68 9.02
N ARG A 91 -13.95 23.69 8.75
CA ARG A 91 -13.37 23.95 7.43
C ARG A 91 -13.69 22.81 6.43
N PRO A 92 -14.03 23.13 5.17
CA PRO A 92 -14.23 22.13 4.13
C PRO A 92 -12.94 21.31 3.95
N GLY A 93 -13.08 19.98 3.93
CA GLY A 93 -11.95 19.07 3.76
C GLY A 93 -11.15 19.43 2.50
N ARG A 94 -9.84 19.63 2.69
CA ARG A 94 -8.87 20.00 1.64
C ARG A 94 -9.11 19.18 0.35
N PRO A 95 -9.06 19.78 -0.85
CA PRO A 95 -9.13 19.02 -2.10
C PRO A 95 -8.14 17.87 -2.05
N ARG A 96 -8.65 16.68 -2.36
CA ARG A 96 -7.96 15.41 -2.15
C ARG A 96 -6.74 15.35 -3.06
N ASP A 97 -5.58 15.58 -2.48
CA ASP A 97 -4.34 15.60 -3.22
C ASP A 97 -3.94 14.17 -3.62
N ARG A 98 -4.07 13.87 -4.92
CA ARG A 98 -3.69 12.56 -5.49
C ARG A 98 -2.25 12.22 -5.16
N LEU A 99 -1.38 13.23 -5.15
CA LEU A 99 0.03 13.05 -4.81
C LEU A 99 0.19 12.59 -3.35
N THR A 100 -0.59 13.10 -2.39
CA THR A 100 -0.60 12.61 -1.01
C THR A 100 -0.98 11.13 -0.91
N ALA A 101 -1.94 10.66 -1.71
CA ALA A 101 -2.29 9.23 -1.75
C ALA A 101 -1.15 8.36 -2.29
N VAL A 102 -0.49 8.82 -3.35
CA VAL A 102 0.70 8.16 -3.92
C VAL A 102 1.83 8.12 -2.89
N LEU A 103 2.17 9.27 -2.30
CA LEU A 103 3.24 9.39 -1.33
C LEU A 103 3.00 8.51 -0.09
N ARG A 104 1.77 8.46 0.45
CA ARG A 104 1.44 7.55 1.56
C ARG A 104 1.64 6.08 1.19
N THR A 105 1.30 5.70 -0.04
CA THR A 105 1.54 4.35 -0.54
C THR A 105 3.04 4.06 -0.65
N LEU A 106 3.82 5.02 -1.16
CA LEU A 106 5.28 4.94 -1.30
C LEU A 106 6.04 5.00 0.04
N VAL A 107 5.44 5.56 1.09
CA VAL A 107 5.98 5.42 2.45
C VAL A 107 5.72 4.01 2.95
N GLY A 108 4.47 3.53 2.87
CA GLY A 108 4.07 2.27 3.52
C GLY A 108 4.66 1.01 2.88
N TYR A 109 4.46 0.83 1.58
CA TYR A 109 4.78 -0.44 0.91
C TYR A 109 6.28 -0.66 0.71
N PRO A 110 7.05 0.32 0.18
CA PRO A 110 8.51 0.23 0.17
C PRO A 110 9.10 0.01 1.56
N LEU A 111 8.63 0.70 2.60
CA LEU A 111 9.13 0.47 3.96
C LEU A 111 8.85 -0.95 4.46
N LEU A 112 7.65 -1.47 4.17
CA LEU A 112 7.27 -2.83 4.54
C LEU A 112 8.13 -3.87 3.82
N LEU A 113 8.39 -3.67 2.53
CA LEU A 113 9.28 -4.53 1.74
C LEU A 113 10.72 -4.45 2.25
N TRP A 114 11.21 -3.26 2.57
CA TRP A 114 12.53 -3.07 3.20
C TRP A 114 12.63 -3.81 4.53
N ALA A 115 11.62 -3.70 5.40
CA ALA A 115 11.61 -4.39 6.69
C ALA A 115 11.67 -5.92 6.51
N TYR A 116 10.92 -6.46 5.56
CA TYR A 116 11.02 -7.87 5.17
C TYR A 116 12.44 -8.24 4.74
N LEU A 117 13.06 -7.45 3.86
CA LEU A 117 14.41 -7.72 3.37
C LEU A 117 15.46 -7.63 4.48
N CYS A 118 15.31 -6.71 5.43
CA CYS A 118 16.16 -6.65 6.61
C CYS A 118 16.04 -7.93 7.45
N VAL A 119 14.82 -8.37 7.75
CA VAL A 119 14.60 -9.63 8.46
C VAL A 119 15.23 -10.79 7.69
N ASN A 120 14.98 -10.89 6.38
CA ASN A 120 15.51 -11.96 5.56
C ASN A 120 17.05 -11.97 5.56
N SER A 121 17.70 -10.81 5.43
CA SER A 121 19.16 -10.69 5.47
C SER A 121 19.77 -11.03 6.83
N LEU A 122 19.04 -10.81 7.93
CA LEU A 122 19.47 -11.18 9.26
C LEU A 122 19.34 -12.69 9.50
N THR A 123 18.28 -13.30 8.96
CA THR A 123 18.05 -14.74 9.09
C THR A 123 18.87 -15.57 8.10
N HIS A 124 19.11 -15.04 6.90
CA HIS A 124 19.71 -15.73 5.76
C HIS A 124 20.64 -14.77 4.98
N PRO A 125 21.78 -14.37 5.55
CA PRO A 125 22.66 -13.37 4.93
C PRO A 125 23.11 -13.75 3.51
N GLN A 126 23.22 -15.05 3.21
CA GLN A 126 23.56 -15.58 1.89
C GLN A 126 22.52 -15.28 0.79
N THR A 127 21.33 -14.76 1.13
CA THR A 127 20.29 -14.43 0.13
C THR A 127 20.43 -13.00 -0.41
N ILE A 128 21.27 -12.16 0.18
CA ILE A 128 21.34 -10.73 -0.16
C ILE A 128 21.70 -10.47 -1.64
N ASP A 129 22.51 -11.36 -2.22
CA ASP A 129 22.93 -11.31 -3.63
C ASP A 129 21.96 -12.06 -4.56
N ARG A 130 20.96 -12.75 -4.02
CA ARG A 130 19.93 -13.42 -4.82
C ARG A 130 18.97 -12.40 -5.41
N GLN A 131 18.32 -12.82 -6.49
CA GLN A 131 17.29 -12.03 -7.17
C GLN A 131 16.07 -11.90 -6.27
N LEU A 132 15.51 -10.68 -6.14
CA LEU A 132 14.34 -10.43 -5.31
C LEU A 132 13.12 -11.24 -5.78
N THR A 133 12.97 -11.37 -7.09
CA THR A 133 11.89 -12.13 -7.71
C THR A 133 12.45 -12.98 -8.83
N HIS A 134 11.78 -14.08 -9.16
CA HIS A 134 12.14 -14.87 -10.35
C HIS A 134 11.68 -14.23 -11.67
N PHE A 135 10.92 -13.13 -11.62
CA PHE A 135 10.42 -12.47 -12.83
C PHE A 135 11.50 -11.66 -13.55
N ALA A 136 12.53 -11.24 -12.82
CA ALA A 136 13.61 -10.42 -13.36
C ALA A 136 14.91 -10.71 -12.60
N THR A 137 16.02 -10.71 -13.33
CA THR A 137 17.36 -10.92 -12.75
C THR A 137 17.84 -9.77 -11.87
N VAL A 138 17.16 -8.63 -11.95
CA VAL A 138 17.33 -7.45 -11.10
C VAL A 138 15.96 -6.94 -10.66
N PRO A 139 15.84 -6.36 -9.46
CA PRO A 139 16.89 -6.12 -8.48
C PRO A 139 17.28 -7.38 -7.67
N THR A 140 18.50 -7.39 -7.14
CA THR A 140 18.88 -8.30 -6.04
C THR A 140 18.18 -7.88 -4.75
N GLU A 141 18.11 -8.76 -3.75
CA GLU A 141 17.54 -8.43 -2.44
C GLU A 141 18.21 -7.19 -1.82
N GLY A 142 19.54 -7.10 -1.86
CA GLY A 142 20.29 -5.95 -1.33
C GLY A 142 19.97 -4.64 -2.06
N THR A 143 19.97 -4.65 -3.40
CA THR A 143 19.65 -3.44 -4.19
C THR A 143 18.20 -3.01 -4.02
N ALA A 144 17.28 -3.97 -3.93
CA ALA A 144 15.88 -3.71 -3.64
C ALA A 144 15.70 -3.07 -2.26
N ALA A 145 16.41 -3.55 -1.23
CA ALA A 145 16.33 -2.99 0.11
C ALA A 145 16.74 -1.52 0.13
N VAL A 146 17.89 -1.18 -0.47
CA VAL A 146 18.36 0.21 -0.57
C VAL A 146 17.35 1.08 -1.32
N GLY A 147 16.87 0.62 -2.47
CA GLY A 147 15.88 1.36 -3.27
C GLY A 147 14.57 1.60 -2.52
N CYS A 148 14.08 0.59 -1.80
CA CYS A 148 12.85 0.70 -1.01
C CYS A 148 12.99 1.67 0.17
N PHE A 149 14.12 1.62 0.88
CA PHE A 149 14.42 2.54 1.96
C PHE A 149 14.48 3.99 1.46
N ALA A 150 15.23 4.24 0.38
CA ALA A 150 15.36 5.56 -0.22
C ALA A 150 14.00 6.10 -0.71
N ALA A 151 13.21 5.27 -1.41
CA ALA A 151 11.88 5.65 -1.89
C ALA A 151 10.94 6.05 -0.73
N SER A 152 10.94 5.27 0.36
CA SER A 152 10.14 5.59 1.55
C SER A 152 10.61 6.88 2.21
N ALA A 153 11.92 7.08 2.38
CA ALA A 153 12.49 8.27 2.99
C ALA A 153 12.16 9.55 2.20
N VAL A 154 12.32 9.51 0.87
CA VAL A 154 11.96 10.62 -0.03
C VAL A 154 10.46 10.91 0.01
N ALA A 155 9.62 9.87 -0.02
CA ALA A 155 8.17 10.04 0.04
C ALA A 155 7.72 10.64 1.40
N LEU A 156 8.35 10.22 2.50
CA LEU A 156 8.09 10.75 3.82
C LEU A 156 8.52 12.22 3.92
N LEU A 157 9.72 12.56 3.43
CA LEU A 157 10.20 13.94 3.39
C LEU A 157 9.25 14.82 2.58
N ALA A 158 8.83 14.38 1.39
CA ALA A 158 7.87 15.11 0.57
C ALA A 158 6.54 15.33 1.31
N LEU A 159 6.03 14.34 2.05
CA LEU A 159 4.82 14.53 2.88
C LEU A 159 5.03 15.57 3.99
N ARG A 160 6.21 15.59 4.63
CA ARG A 160 6.52 16.51 5.73
C ARG A 160 6.69 17.95 5.25
N LEU A 161 7.41 18.16 4.15
CA LEU A 161 7.57 19.48 3.54
C LEU A 161 6.20 20.07 3.16
N ARG A 162 5.32 19.24 2.60
CA ARG A 162 3.96 19.67 2.23
C ARG A 162 3.04 19.91 3.40
N ALA A 163 3.29 19.27 4.54
CA ALA A 163 2.57 19.56 5.78
C ALA A 163 3.02 20.89 6.39
N GLY A 164 4.28 21.29 6.19
CA GLY A 164 4.86 22.54 6.68
C GLY A 164 4.67 23.76 5.78
N ASP A 165 4.17 23.59 4.55
CA ASP A 165 4.09 24.66 3.55
C ASP A 165 3.00 25.71 3.89
N PRO A 166 3.36 26.98 4.18
CA PRO A 166 2.43 28.03 4.59
C PRO A 166 1.49 28.48 3.47
N ALA A 167 1.84 28.29 2.19
CA ALA A 167 0.94 28.52 1.05
C ALA A 167 -0.33 27.65 1.13
N THR A 168 -0.23 26.50 1.78
CA THR A 168 -1.37 25.64 2.07
C THR A 168 -2.23 26.17 3.23
N ALA A 169 -1.69 27.04 4.08
CA ALA A 169 -2.39 27.71 5.18
C ALA A 169 -3.00 29.06 4.76
N ALA A 170 -2.43 29.75 3.77
CA ALA A 170 -2.83 31.10 3.34
C ALA A 170 -3.87 31.16 2.21
N GLY A 171 -4.14 30.08 1.47
CA GLY A 171 -5.18 30.04 0.42
C GLY A 171 -6.64 30.04 0.93
N GLY A 172 -6.90 30.55 2.14
CA GLY A 172 -8.20 30.56 2.82
C GLY A 172 -8.75 31.96 3.15
N ASP A 173 -8.01 33.04 2.84
CA ASP A 173 -8.40 34.43 3.12
C ASP A 173 -8.45 35.28 1.84
N ALA A 174 -9.11 34.79 0.79
CA ALA A 174 -9.46 35.57 -0.40
C ALA A 174 -10.92 35.36 -0.78
#